data_AF-A0A1C6LDD0-F1
#
_entry.id   AF-A0A1C6LDD0-F1
#
_cell.length_a   1.000
_cell.length_b   1.000
_cell.length_c   1.000
_cell.angle_alpha   90.00
_cell.angle_beta   90.00
_cell.angle_gamma   90.00
#
_symmetry.space_group_name_H-M   'P 1'
#
loop_
_entity.id
_entity.type
_entity.pdbx_description
1 polymer ?
#
loop_
_entity_poly.entity_id
_entity_poly.type
_entity_poly.pdbx_seq_one_letter_code
_entity_poly.pdbx_strand_id
1 'polypeptide(L)'
;MILYDEVITEYLDNKSTEKYSNHWVFNNIEPNEYLFKQPSYEDNEIVKNIYNEIKVILEDFNPLNEEIFNNLFPDYNKIVKESKVLLVVGCPEMYDAMFMEYDNDDYIVFDLINLSKYLKYGYSINKIVTDLLTHEFVHRCIKEKFPNDNERAFTEKLNYITFDEGFAHLLAYKENIKDHDFSNNFYKEKYEKSKLKLKEAISEQDKEKQKSLLQDADVGSYWDKYAAIAGKLYLAQHINELDDIYNKGWKNIINDILNEKEYKL
;
A
#
# COMPACT_ATOMS: atom_id res chain seq x y z
N MET A 1 4.12 -13.08 -11.16
CA MET A 1 3.39 -11.84 -11.55
C MET A 1 3.70 -11.51 -13.01
N ILE A 2 2.84 -10.72 -13.66
CA ILE A 2 3.04 -10.26 -15.05
C ILE A 2 3.81 -8.94 -15.01
N LEU A 3 5.03 -8.93 -15.55
CA LEU A 3 5.89 -7.75 -15.57
C LEU A 3 5.64 -6.90 -16.82
N TYR A 4 5.47 -5.59 -16.60
CA TYR A 4 5.48 -4.52 -17.59
C TYR A 4 6.68 -3.62 -17.30
N ASP A 5 7.59 -3.50 -18.27
CA ASP A 5 8.87 -2.82 -18.10
C ASP A 5 9.23 -1.88 -19.27
N GLU A 6 8.25 -1.47 -20.07
CA GLU A 6 8.42 -0.58 -21.22
C GLU A 6 9.03 0.78 -20.86
N VAL A 7 8.65 1.37 -19.73
CA VAL A 7 9.20 2.66 -19.28
C VAL A 7 10.64 2.50 -18.80
N ILE A 8 10.91 1.49 -17.96
CA ILE A 8 12.23 1.30 -17.38
C ILE A 8 13.25 0.84 -18.43
N THR A 9 12.86 0.01 -19.39
CA THR A 9 13.76 -0.46 -20.47
C THR A 9 14.21 0.69 -21.35
N GLU A 10 13.31 1.60 -21.75
CA GLU A 10 13.67 2.82 -22.50
C GLU A 10 14.64 3.73 -21.71
N TYR A 11 14.44 3.86 -20.39
CA TYR A 11 15.36 4.59 -19.51
C TYR A 11 16.75 3.92 -19.45
N LEU A 12 16.81 2.60 -19.21
CA LEU A 12 18.07 1.86 -19.10
C LEU A 12 18.87 1.88 -20.42
N ASP A 13 18.18 1.93 -21.56
CA ASP A 13 18.78 2.09 -22.89
C ASP A 13 19.24 3.53 -23.20
N ASN A 14 19.14 4.45 -22.23
CA ASN A 14 19.46 5.88 -22.36
C ASN A 14 18.72 6.56 -23.52
N LYS A 15 17.45 6.20 -23.74
CA LYS A 15 16.61 6.82 -24.77
C LYS A 15 16.16 8.21 -24.32
N SER A 16 15.70 9.03 -25.26
CA SER A 16 15.10 10.33 -24.92
C SER A 16 13.88 10.12 -24.02
N THR A 17 13.70 10.98 -23.02
CA THR A 17 12.54 10.95 -22.12
C THR A 17 11.21 11.06 -22.85
N GLU A 18 11.20 11.71 -24.02
CA GLU A 18 10.04 11.79 -24.93
C GLU A 18 9.47 10.42 -25.33
N LYS A 19 10.28 9.34 -25.24
CA LYS A 19 9.84 7.97 -25.55
C LYS A 19 8.91 7.38 -24.52
N TYR A 20 9.02 7.79 -23.26
CA TYR A 20 8.28 7.17 -22.16
C TYR A 20 7.55 8.18 -21.26
N SER A 21 7.84 9.48 -21.33
CA SER A 21 7.16 10.49 -20.48
C SER A 21 5.66 10.57 -20.72
N ASN A 22 5.19 10.22 -21.92
CA ASN A 22 3.76 10.19 -22.25
C ASN A 22 3.06 8.89 -21.84
N HIS A 23 3.74 8.00 -21.11
CA HIS A 23 3.13 6.77 -20.62
C HIS A 23 1.92 7.09 -19.73
N TRP A 24 0.87 6.26 -19.80
CA TRP A 24 -0.40 6.51 -19.13
C TRP A 24 -0.24 6.69 -17.63
N VAL A 25 0.71 5.99 -17.02
CA VAL A 25 0.98 6.01 -15.58
C VAL A 25 1.10 7.44 -15.05
N PHE A 26 1.82 8.32 -15.75
CA PHE A 26 2.09 9.69 -15.30
C PHE A 26 0.88 10.62 -15.38
N ASN A 27 -0.20 10.22 -16.06
CA ASN A 27 -1.47 10.94 -16.10
C ASN A 27 -2.51 10.40 -15.11
N ASN A 28 -2.19 9.33 -14.38
CA ASN A 28 -3.13 8.61 -13.52
C ASN A 28 -2.67 8.52 -12.05
N ILE A 29 -1.47 9.03 -11.71
CA ILE A 29 -0.99 9.08 -10.31
C ILE A 29 -1.97 9.90 -9.45
N GLU A 30 -2.34 11.09 -9.92
CA GLU A 30 -3.33 11.95 -9.27
C GLU A 30 -4.42 12.37 -10.28
N PRO A 31 -5.69 12.45 -9.86
CA PRO A 31 -6.79 12.81 -10.77
C PRO A 31 -6.60 14.18 -11.43
N ASN A 32 -6.58 14.19 -12.76
CA ASN A 32 -6.41 15.39 -13.61
C ASN A 32 -5.03 16.06 -13.54
N GLU A 33 -4.01 15.39 -13.01
CA GLU A 33 -2.64 15.90 -12.98
C GLU A 33 -1.70 15.05 -13.83
N TYR A 34 -0.79 15.72 -14.54
CA TYR A 34 0.33 15.07 -15.21
C TYR A 34 1.58 15.19 -14.33
N LEU A 35 2.03 14.05 -13.80
CA LEU A 35 3.09 13.95 -12.82
C LEU A 35 4.26 13.15 -13.39
N PHE A 36 5.13 13.84 -14.13
CA PHE A 36 6.40 13.31 -14.60
C PHE A 36 7.56 14.23 -14.20
N LYS A 37 8.52 13.68 -13.46
CA LYS A 37 9.80 14.31 -13.15
C LYS A 37 10.87 13.67 -14.01
N GLN A 38 11.53 14.46 -14.83
CA GLN A 38 12.60 13.94 -15.68
C GLN A 38 13.67 13.23 -14.84
N PRO A 39 13.90 11.92 -15.07
CA PRO A 39 14.87 11.17 -14.30
C PRO A 39 16.31 11.56 -14.67
N SER A 40 17.21 11.49 -13.68
CA SER A 40 18.65 11.58 -13.90
C SER A 40 19.21 10.22 -14.35
N TYR A 41 20.27 10.21 -15.16
CA TYR A 41 21.00 9.01 -15.55
C TYR A 41 22.17 8.67 -14.62
N GLU A 42 22.43 9.49 -13.59
CA GLU A 42 23.55 9.28 -12.64
C GLU A 42 23.45 7.95 -11.90
N ASP A 43 22.24 7.51 -11.57
CA ASP A 43 21.98 6.29 -10.82
C ASP A 43 21.62 5.08 -11.75
N ASN A 44 21.91 5.14 -13.07
CA ASN A 44 21.47 4.11 -14.04
C ASN A 44 21.92 2.69 -13.64
N GLU A 45 23.20 2.49 -13.26
CA GLU A 45 23.68 1.17 -12.81
C GLU A 45 22.99 0.68 -11.53
N ILE A 46 22.68 1.59 -10.60
CA ILE A 46 21.92 1.24 -9.37
C ILE A 46 20.51 0.82 -9.75
N VAL A 47 19.84 1.60 -10.59
CA VAL A 47 18.49 1.31 -11.09
C VAL A 47 18.45 -0.02 -11.85
N LYS A 48 19.47 -0.33 -12.66
CA LYS A 48 19.61 -1.62 -13.35
C LYS A 48 19.73 -2.80 -12.39
N ASN A 49 20.48 -2.64 -11.30
CA ASN A 49 20.58 -3.67 -10.26
C ASN A 49 19.23 -3.88 -9.56
N ILE A 50 18.55 -2.79 -9.19
CA ILE A 50 17.19 -2.86 -8.61
C ILE A 50 16.23 -3.56 -9.57
N TYR A 51 16.24 -3.21 -10.86
CA TYR A 51 15.41 -3.86 -11.88
C TYR A 51 15.63 -5.38 -11.93
N ASN A 52 16.90 -5.83 -11.93
CA ASN A 52 17.22 -7.25 -11.92
C ASN A 52 16.79 -7.95 -10.62
N GLU A 53 16.98 -7.30 -9.46
CA GLU A 53 16.53 -7.85 -8.16
C GLU A 53 15.01 -7.99 -8.11
N ILE A 54 14.26 -6.97 -8.55
CA ILE A 54 12.80 -7.01 -8.61
C ILE A 54 12.35 -8.17 -9.50
N LYS A 55 12.97 -8.39 -10.68
CA LYS A 55 12.60 -9.51 -11.56
C LYS A 55 12.69 -10.87 -10.85
N VAL A 56 13.77 -11.10 -10.11
CA VAL A 56 13.94 -12.35 -9.34
C VAL A 56 12.84 -12.46 -8.26
N ILE A 57 12.51 -11.36 -7.58
CA ILE A 57 11.43 -11.35 -6.59
C ILE A 57 10.07 -11.67 -7.24
N LEU A 58 9.78 -11.12 -8.43
CA LEU A 58 8.49 -11.31 -9.12
C LEU A 58 8.31 -12.73 -9.68
N GLU A 59 9.40 -13.44 -9.97
CA GLU A 59 9.40 -14.82 -10.47
C GLU A 59 8.95 -15.82 -9.40
N ASP A 60 9.37 -15.62 -8.15
CA ASP A 60 9.08 -16.50 -7.00
C ASP A 60 8.57 -15.69 -5.79
N PHE A 61 7.63 -14.77 -6.06
CA PHE A 61 7.11 -13.90 -5.02
C PHE A 61 6.30 -14.69 -3.99
N ASN A 62 6.70 -14.55 -2.73
CA ASN A 62 5.93 -14.99 -1.58
C ASN A 62 5.66 -13.78 -0.68
N PRO A 63 4.39 -13.52 -0.31
CA PRO A 63 4.08 -12.42 0.59
C PRO A 63 4.65 -12.70 1.98
N LEU A 64 4.95 -11.63 2.73
CA LEU A 64 5.23 -11.77 4.16
C LEU A 64 4.03 -12.38 4.88
N ASN A 65 4.27 -12.96 6.05
CA ASN A 65 3.23 -13.57 6.88
C ASN A 65 2.42 -14.64 6.11
N GLU A 66 3.09 -15.43 5.27
CA GLU A 66 2.50 -16.37 4.31
C GLU A 66 1.42 -17.29 4.91
N GLU A 67 1.60 -17.77 6.15
CA GLU A 67 0.60 -18.60 6.83
C GLU A 67 -0.72 -17.85 7.05
N ILE A 68 -0.64 -16.58 7.48
CA ILE A 68 -1.81 -15.72 7.65
C ILE A 68 -2.39 -15.36 6.28
N PHE A 69 -1.52 -15.09 5.31
CA PHE A 69 -1.90 -14.76 3.94
C PHE A 69 -2.70 -15.89 3.29
N ASN A 70 -2.24 -17.14 3.43
CA ASN A 70 -2.93 -18.35 2.98
C ASN A 70 -4.33 -18.49 3.60
N ASN A 71 -4.47 -18.18 4.89
CA ASN A 71 -5.76 -18.29 5.57
C ASN A 71 -6.75 -17.20 5.11
N LEU A 72 -6.28 -15.94 5.00
CA LEU A 72 -7.13 -14.82 4.58
C LEU A 72 -7.49 -14.87 3.10
N PHE A 73 -6.55 -15.31 2.26
CA PHE A 73 -6.64 -15.26 0.81
C PHE A 73 -6.31 -16.63 0.21
N PRO A 74 -7.17 -17.65 0.38
CA PRO A 74 -6.84 -19.04 0.00
C PRO A 74 -6.47 -19.22 -1.48
N ASP A 75 -6.96 -18.34 -2.35
CA ASP A 75 -6.67 -18.35 -3.80
C ASP A 75 -5.56 -17.37 -4.21
N TYR A 76 -4.77 -16.81 -3.27
CA TYR A 76 -3.79 -15.76 -3.61
C TYR A 76 -2.77 -16.21 -4.65
N ASN A 77 -2.41 -17.50 -4.67
CA ASN A 77 -1.49 -18.05 -5.68
C ASN A 77 -1.99 -17.87 -7.12
N LYS A 78 -3.32 -17.88 -7.32
CA LYS A 78 -3.92 -17.52 -8.61
C LYS A 78 -3.82 -16.02 -8.84
N ILE A 79 -4.17 -15.21 -7.84
CA ILE A 79 -4.12 -13.75 -7.90
C ILE A 79 -2.69 -13.26 -8.24
N VAL A 80 -1.64 -13.80 -7.60
CA VAL A 80 -0.22 -13.51 -7.89
C VAL A 80 0.13 -13.72 -9.36
N LYS A 81 -0.41 -14.76 -10.00
CA LYS A 81 -0.14 -15.05 -11.42
C LYS A 81 -0.81 -14.05 -12.37
N GLU A 82 -1.91 -13.46 -11.94
CA GLU A 82 -2.70 -12.50 -12.71
C GLU A 82 -2.33 -11.04 -12.39
N SER A 83 -1.70 -10.78 -11.23
CA SER A 83 -1.22 -9.46 -10.81
C SER A 83 -0.21 -8.87 -11.79
N LYS A 84 -0.46 -7.63 -12.20
CA LYS A 84 0.39 -6.86 -13.10
C LYS A 84 1.29 -5.94 -12.30
N VAL A 85 2.58 -5.95 -12.61
CA VAL A 85 3.59 -5.09 -11.99
C VAL A 85 4.21 -4.23 -13.07
N LEU A 86 4.16 -2.92 -12.90
CA LEU A 86 4.74 -1.95 -13.81
C LEU A 86 5.97 -1.30 -13.17
N LEU A 87 7.13 -1.42 -13.82
CA LEU A 87 8.38 -0.80 -13.36
C LEU A 87 8.65 0.46 -14.17
N VAL A 88 8.75 1.60 -13.49
CA VAL A 88 8.89 2.92 -14.10
C VAL A 88 10.02 3.75 -13.50
N VAL A 89 10.26 4.90 -14.11
CA VAL A 89 11.06 6.00 -13.58
C VAL A 89 10.37 7.33 -13.88
N GLY A 90 10.52 8.29 -12.97
CA GLY A 90 10.04 9.66 -13.16
C GLY A 90 8.76 10.00 -12.39
N CYS A 91 8.31 9.14 -11.48
CA CYS A 91 7.29 9.51 -10.50
C CYS A 91 7.85 10.53 -9.49
N PRO A 92 7.01 11.43 -8.94
CA PRO A 92 7.41 12.34 -7.87
C PRO A 92 7.91 11.58 -6.62
N GLU A 93 8.67 12.24 -5.75
CA GLU A 93 9.48 11.56 -4.73
C GLU A 93 8.72 10.75 -3.68
N MET A 94 7.43 11.03 -3.51
CA MET A 94 6.54 10.34 -2.56
C MET A 94 5.86 9.11 -3.15
N TYR A 95 6.07 8.81 -4.44
CA TYR A 95 5.48 7.70 -5.17
C TYR A 95 6.56 6.69 -5.54
N ASP A 96 6.96 5.87 -4.57
CA ASP A 96 7.93 4.78 -4.73
C ASP A 96 7.26 3.44 -5.07
N ALA A 97 6.10 3.19 -4.47
CA ALA A 97 5.17 2.13 -4.83
C ALA A 97 3.71 2.64 -4.77
N MET A 98 2.83 2.09 -5.61
CA MET A 98 1.40 2.41 -5.60
C MET A 98 0.57 1.34 -6.30
N PHE A 99 -0.65 1.11 -5.82
CA PHE A 99 -1.69 0.34 -6.50
C PHE A 99 -2.56 1.27 -7.35
N MET A 100 -2.69 0.97 -8.65
CA MET A 100 -3.41 1.80 -9.62
C MET A 100 -4.37 0.98 -10.47
N GLU A 101 -5.56 1.52 -10.73
CA GLU A 101 -6.48 0.98 -11.72
C GLU A 101 -6.32 1.75 -13.05
N TYR A 102 -6.14 1.02 -14.15
CA TYR A 102 -6.08 1.59 -15.49
C TYR A 102 -6.68 0.63 -16.51
N ASP A 103 -7.59 1.12 -17.35
CA ASP A 103 -8.28 0.35 -18.39
C ASP A 103 -8.95 -0.95 -17.86
N ASN A 104 -9.60 -0.87 -16.69
CA ASN A 104 -10.22 -2.01 -15.97
C ASN A 104 -9.24 -3.08 -15.46
N ASP A 105 -7.95 -2.77 -15.45
CA ASP A 105 -6.90 -3.61 -14.91
C ASP A 105 -6.22 -2.97 -13.70
N ASP A 106 -5.71 -3.81 -12.82
CA ASP A 106 -4.99 -3.40 -11.62
C ASP A 106 -3.48 -3.57 -11.79
N TYR A 107 -2.73 -2.52 -11.49
CA TYR A 107 -1.28 -2.47 -11.58
C TYR A 107 -0.67 -2.13 -10.22
N ILE A 108 0.36 -2.88 -9.84
CA ILE A 108 1.30 -2.48 -8.80
C ILE A 108 2.46 -1.77 -9.49
N VAL A 109 2.65 -0.48 -9.21
CA VAL A 109 3.65 0.34 -9.88
C VAL A 109 4.82 0.61 -8.94
N PHE A 110 6.05 0.45 -9.42
CA PHE A 110 7.27 0.84 -8.69
C PHE A 110 8.08 1.88 -9.47
N ASP A 111 8.50 2.95 -8.79
CA ASP A 111 9.50 3.88 -9.32
C ASP A 111 10.90 3.52 -8.83
N LEU A 112 11.76 3.05 -9.74
CA LEU A 112 13.06 2.51 -9.35
C LEU A 112 14.07 3.58 -8.93
N ILE A 113 13.87 4.85 -9.32
CA ILE A 113 14.72 5.95 -8.86
C ILE A 113 14.36 6.32 -7.43
N ASN A 114 13.08 6.37 -7.10
CA ASN A 114 12.63 6.56 -5.73
C ASN A 114 13.08 5.40 -4.85
N LEU A 115 12.97 4.15 -5.31
CA LEU A 115 13.50 2.99 -4.58
C LEU A 115 15.01 3.07 -4.35
N SER A 116 15.78 3.60 -5.31
CA SER A 116 17.23 3.75 -5.17
C SER A 116 17.65 4.64 -4.00
N LYS A 117 16.78 5.55 -3.53
CA LYS A 117 17.06 6.41 -2.38
C LYS A 117 17.19 5.59 -1.10
N TYR A 118 16.46 4.48 -0.97
CA TYR A 118 16.57 3.63 0.21
C TYR A 118 17.93 2.93 0.34
N LEU A 119 18.56 2.57 -0.79
CA LEU A 119 19.94 2.05 -0.78
C LEU A 119 20.92 3.07 -0.19
N LYS A 120 20.72 4.37 -0.48
CA LYS A 120 21.56 5.45 0.06
C LYS A 120 21.45 5.56 1.59
N TYR A 121 20.37 5.06 2.18
CA TYR A 121 20.17 4.97 3.63
C TYR A 121 20.57 3.61 4.23
N GLY A 122 21.13 2.71 3.42
CA GLY A 122 21.64 1.40 3.87
C GLY A 122 20.57 0.31 4.01
N TYR A 123 19.38 0.50 3.45
CA TYR A 123 18.34 -0.52 3.45
C TYR A 123 18.56 -1.56 2.35
N SER A 124 18.07 -2.78 2.56
CA SER A 124 18.08 -3.86 1.55
C SER A 124 16.91 -3.68 0.57
N ILE A 125 17.21 -3.67 -0.73
CA ILE A 125 16.18 -3.58 -1.79
C ILE A 125 15.26 -4.79 -1.75
N ASN A 126 15.81 -6.00 -1.63
CA ASN A 126 14.99 -7.20 -1.49
C ASN A 126 13.95 -7.07 -0.37
N LYS A 127 14.36 -6.59 0.80
CA LYS A 127 13.43 -6.36 1.92
C LYS A 127 12.37 -5.31 1.58
N ILE A 128 12.78 -4.14 1.10
CA ILE A 128 11.85 -3.04 0.78
C ILE A 128 10.85 -3.44 -0.29
N VAL A 129 11.32 -4.04 -1.38
CA VAL A 129 10.45 -4.50 -2.47
C VAL A 129 9.51 -5.57 -1.97
N THR A 130 9.95 -6.50 -1.12
CA THR A 130 9.07 -7.53 -0.57
C THR A 130 8.01 -6.93 0.36
N ASP A 131 8.39 -5.99 1.23
CA ASP A 131 7.48 -5.27 2.12
C ASP A 131 6.43 -4.48 1.31
N LEU A 132 6.87 -3.67 0.35
CA LEU A 132 5.99 -2.87 -0.51
C LEU A 132 5.12 -3.75 -1.41
N LEU A 133 5.68 -4.79 -2.03
CA LEU A 133 4.92 -5.70 -2.87
C LEU A 133 3.88 -6.47 -2.06
N THR A 134 4.21 -6.88 -0.83
CA THR A 134 3.21 -7.47 0.08
C THR A 134 2.10 -6.47 0.39
N HIS A 135 2.44 -5.22 0.69
CA HIS A 135 1.46 -4.16 0.96
C HIS A 135 0.51 -3.97 -0.22
N GLU A 136 1.03 -3.72 -1.42
CA GLU A 136 0.23 -3.48 -2.62
C GLU A 136 -0.57 -4.72 -3.06
N PHE A 137 -0.01 -5.91 -2.84
CA PHE A 137 -0.69 -7.16 -3.16
C PHE A 137 -1.88 -7.45 -2.23
N VAL A 138 -1.87 -6.96 -0.98
CA VAL A 138 -3.04 -7.05 -0.10
C VAL A 138 -4.21 -6.25 -0.66
N HIS A 139 -3.99 -5.03 -1.16
CA HIS A 139 -5.05 -4.24 -1.82
C HIS A 139 -5.68 -5.01 -2.98
N ARG A 140 -4.85 -5.64 -3.82
CA ARG A 140 -5.31 -6.51 -4.91
C ARG A 140 -6.19 -7.66 -4.41
N CYS A 141 -5.79 -8.34 -3.34
CA CYS A 141 -6.53 -9.46 -2.76
C CYS A 141 -7.84 -9.03 -2.08
N ILE A 142 -7.84 -7.88 -1.41
CA ILE A 142 -9.05 -7.31 -0.80
C ILE A 142 -10.05 -6.93 -1.89
N LYS A 143 -9.59 -6.30 -2.98
CA LYS A 143 -10.43 -5.87 -4.11
C LYS A 143 -11.16 -7.03 -4.79
N GLU A 144 -10.58 -8.23 -4.86
CA GLU A 144 -11.27 -9.42 -5.41
C GLU A 144 -12.58 -9.75 -4.69
N LYS A 145 -12.60 -9.61 -3.37
CA LYS A 145 -13.78 -9.92 -2.54
C LYS A 145 -14.64 -8.69 -2.27
N PHE A 146 -14.01 -7.54 -2.11
CA PHE A 146 -14.63 -6.27 -1.77
C PHE A 146 -14.21 -5.21 -2.79
N PRO A 147 -14.81 -5.18 -3.99
CA PRO A 147 -14.46 -4.21 -5.02
C PRO A 147 -14.51 -2.79 -4.49
N ASN A 148 -13.56 -1.94 -4.89
CA ASN A 148 -13.61 -0.53 -4.55
C ASN A 148 -14.79 0.14 -5.26
N ASP A 149 -15.42 1.09 -4.59
CA ASP A 149 -16.54 1.86 -5.14
C ASP A 149 -16.33 3.34 -4.79
N ASN A 150 -16.02 4.12 -5.83
CA ASN A 150 -15.73 5.54 -5.73
C ASN A 150 -16.99 6.38 -5.44
N GLU A 151 -18.19 5.82 -5.57
CA GLU A 151 -19.46 6.51 -5.31
C GLU A 151 -19.90 6.41 -3.84
N ARG A 152 -19.18 5.65 -3.00
CA ARG A 152 -19.44 5.50 -1.57
C ARG A 152 -19.60 6.83 -0.83
N ALA A 153 -20.49 6.85 0.16
CA ALA A 153 -20.57 7.96 1.10
C ALA A 153 -19.26 8.11 1.90
N PHE A 154 -19.02 9.30 2.46
CA PHE A 154 -17.79 9.60 3.21
C PHE A 154 -17.46 8.55 4.29
N THR A 155 -18.43 8.17 5.12
CA THR A 155 -18.22 7.20 6.20
C THR A 155 -17.94 5.79 5.68
N GLU A 156 -18.52 5.41 4.55
CA GLU A 156 -18.26 4.13 3.89
C GLU A 156 -16.85 4.10 3.30
N LYS A 157 -16.42 5.19 2.66
CA LYS A 157 -15.04 5.36 2.17
C LYS A 157 -14.05 5.24 3.32
N LEU A 158 -14.29 5.94 4.43
CA LEU A 158 -13.39 5.90 5.58
C LEU A 158 -13.33 4.50 6.21
N ASN A 159 -14.46 3.77 6.30
CA ASN A 159 -14.46 2.38 6.76
C ASN A 159 -13.65 1.49 5.82
N TYR A 160 -13.84 1.63 4.51
CA TYR A 160 -13.09 0.86 3.53
C TYR A 160 -11.57 1.13 3.63
N ILE A 161 -11.16 2.40 3.65
CA ILE A 161 -9.74 2.79 3.83
C ILE A 161 -9.17 2.21 5.12
N THR A 162 -9.88 2.37 6.25
CA THR A 162 -9.44 1.83 7.56
C THR A 162 -9.21 0.32 7.52
N PHE A 163 -10.09 -0.41 6.82
CA PHE A 163 -9.98 -1.87 6.65
C PHE A 163 -8.83 -2.24 5.72
N ASP A 164 -8.83 -1.69 4.51
CA ASP A 164 -7.92 -2.03 3.42
C ASP A 164 -6.46 -1.70 3.76
N GLU A 165 -6.19 -0.44 4.11
CA GLU A 165 -4.88 0.01 4.59
C GLU A 165 -4.46 -0.67 5.89
N GLY A 166 -5.43 -0.96 6.77
CA GLY A 166 -5.17 -1.65 8.03
C GLY A 166 -4.55 -3.03 7.80
N PHE A 167 -5.15 -3.83 6.93
CA PHE A 167 -4.62 -5.14 6.54
C PHE A 167 -3.31 -5.01 5.77
N ALA A 168 -3.25 -4.12 4.77
CA ALA A 168 -2.05 -3.93 3.94
C ALA A 168 -0.84 -3.51 4.79
N HIS A 169 -1.00 -2.58 5.72
CA HIS A 169 0.07 -2.17 6.61
C HIS A 169 0.41 -3.20 7.69
N LEU A 170 -0.55 -4.01 8.16
CA LEU A 170 -0.25 -5.05 9.15
C LEU A 170 0.56 -6.18 8.52
N LEU A 171 0.08 -6.74 7.41
CA LEU A 171 0.68 -7.91 6.75
C LEU A 171 2.04 -7.60 6.12
N ALA A 172 2.33 -6.32 5.83
CA ALA A 172 3.64 -5.88 5.34
C ALA A 172 4.61 -5.41 6.45
N TYR A 173 4.21 -5.36 7.74
CA TYR A 173 4.99 -4.63 8.76
C TYR A 173 6.28 -5.34 9.22
N LYS A 174 6.24 -6.68 9.28
CA LYS A 174 7.32 -7.55 9.78
C LYS A 174 7.23 -8.89 9.08
N GLU A 175 8.36 -9.62 9.09
CA GLU A 175 8.46 -10.97 8.52
C GLU A 175 7.47 -11.95 9.18
N ASN A 176 7.30 -11.84 10.51
CA ASN A 176 6.26 -12.55 11.26
C ASN A 176 5.59 -11.63 12.29
N ILE A 177 4.33 -11.26 12.06
CA ILE A 177 3.55 -10.42 12.97
C ILE A 177 3.07 -11.16 14.22
N LYS A 178 2.98 -12.50 14.21
CA LYS A 178 2.58 -13.29 15.40
C LYS A 178 3.64 -13.22 16.50
N ASP A 179 4.90 -13.11 16.11
CA ASP A 179 6.04 -13.05 17.05
C ASP A 179 6.43 -11.61 17.42
N HIS A 180 5.82 -10.62 16.79
CA HIS A 180 6.15 -9.22 17.01
C HIS A 180 5.39 -8.64 18.21
N ASP A 181 6.13 -8.06 19.15
CA ASP A 181 5.55 -7.43 20.34
C ASP A 181 4.93 -6.06 20.01
N PHE A 182 3.60 -6.00 20.02
CA PHE A 182 2.82 -4.77 19.87
C PHE A 182 2.40 -4.13 21.22
N SER A 183 2.78 -4.69 22.38
CA SER A 183 2.32 -4.23 23.71
C SER A 183 2.97 -2.93 24.20
N ASN A 184 4.06 -2.48 23.55
CA ASN A 184 4.80 -1.32 24.03
C ASN A 184 4.01 0.01 23.93
N ASN A 185 4.43 1.00 24.74
CA ASN A 185 3.75 2.30 24.83
C ASN A 185 3.70 3.04 23.49
N PHE A 186 4.66 2.83 22.59
CA PHE A 186 4.65 3.50 21.29
C PHE A 186 3.42 3.11 20.47
N TYR A 187 3.09 1.82 20.37
CA TYR A 187 1.90 1.40 19.63
C TYR A 187 0.61 1.82 20.31
N LYS A 188 0.56 1.75 21.65
CA LYS A 188 -0.59 2.22 22.42
C LYS A 188 -0.88 3.70 22.18
N GLU A 189 0.13 4.56 22.25
CA GLU A 189 -0.01 6.00 21.99
C GLU A 189 -0.46 6.27 20.54
N LYS A 190 0.11 5.55 19.57
CA LYS A 190 -0.30 5.66 18.16
C LYS A 190 -1.74 5.21 17.94
N TYR A 191 -2.16 4.10 18.54
CA TYR A 191 -3.54 3.63 18.44
C TYR A 191 -4.53 4.62 19.02
N GLU A 192 -4.30 5.11 20.25
CA GLU A 192 -5.23 6.05 20.91
C GLU A 192 -5.32 7.38 20.15
N LYS A 193 -4.19 7.91 19.66
CA LYS A 193 -4.17 9.12 18.82
C LYS A 193 -4.99 8.92 17.54
N SER A 194 -4.73 7.83 16.82
CA SER A 194 -5.40 7.53 15.55
C SER A 194 -6.90 7.24 15.74
N LYS A 195 -7.25 6.53 16.80
CA LYS A 195 -8.64 6.24 17.19
C LYS A 195 -9.42 7.50 17.57
N LEU A 196 -8.81 8.43 18.30
CA LEU A 196 -9.42 9.72 18.59
C LEU A 196 -9.69 10.50 17.30
N LYS A 197 -8.73 10.51 16.37
CA LYS A 197 -8.89 11.16 15.07
C LYS A 197 -9.97 10.51 14.21
N LEU A 198 -10.07 9.18 14.21
CA LEU A 198 -11.19 8.46 13.57
C LEU A 198 -12.54 8.89 14.13
N LYS A 199 -12.66 9.02 15.46
CA LYS A 199 -13.89 9.44 16.14
C LYS A 199 -14.31 10.86 15.73
N GLU A 200 -13.35 11.77 15.65
CA GLU A 200 -13.58 13.13 15.14
C GLU A 200 -14.03 13.10 13.68
N ALA A 201 -13.34 12.33 12.83
CA ALA A 201 -13.60 12.25 11.41
C ALA A 201 -15.04 11.76 11.10
N ILE A 202 -15.49 10.67 11.74
CA ILE A 202 -16.85 10.16 11.51
C ILE A 202 -17.97 11.09 11.99
N SER A 203 -17.64 12.06 12.86
CA SER A 203 -18.60 13.03 13.38
C SER A 203 -18.68 14.29 12.51
N GLU A 204 -17.73 14.50 11.61
CA GLU A 204 -17.65 15.68 10.74
C GLU A 204 -18.79 15.69 9.72
N GLN A 205 -19.40 16.86 9.52
CA GLN A 205 -20.53 17.08 8.61
C GLN A 205 -20.19 18.06 7.47
N ASP A 206 -19.09 18.81 7.61
CA ASP A 206 -18.58 19.70 6.57
C ASP A 206 -17.90 18.90 5.45
N LYS A 207 -18.39 19.04 4.22
CA LYS A 207 -17.93 18.26 3.06
C LYS A 207 -16.49 18.56 2.64
N GLU A 208 -16.03 19.80 2.77
CA GLU A 208 -14.66 20.17 2.40
C GLU A 208 -13.68 19.60 3.42
N LYS A 209 -14.04 19.66 4.71
CA LYS A 209 -13.25 18.99 5.76
C LYS A 209 -13.26 17.47 5.61
N GLN A 210 -14.39 16.87 5.27
CA GLN A 210 -14.48 15.44 4.96
C GLN A 210 -13.52 15.04 3.82
N LYS A 211 -13.40 15.86 2.78
CA LYS A 211 -12.44 15.63 1.69
C LYS A 211 -11.00 15.65 2.19
N SER A 212 -10.62 16.66 2.99
CA SER A 212 -9.29 16.73 3.61
C SER A 212 -9.04 15.54 4.55
N LEU A 213 -10.04 15.13 5.33
CA LEU A 213 -9.95 13.99 6.24
C LEU A 213 -9.77 12.67 5.49
N LEU A 214 -10.37 12.50 4.31
CA LEU A 214 -10.13 11.31 3.47
C LEU A 214 -8.69 11.29 2.97
N GLN A 215 -8.12 12.43 2.57
CA GLN A 215 -6.72 12.49 2.16
C GLN A 215 -5.77 12.19 3.34
N ASP A 216 -6.03 12.77 4.51
CA ASP A 216 -5.19 12.53 5.70
C ASP A 216 -5.31 11.09 6.27
N ALA A 217 -6.28 10.30 5.78
CA ALA A 217 -6.56 8.95 6.26
C ALA A 217 -5.43 7.97 5.93
N ASP A 218 -4.82 8.14 4.76
CA ASP A 218 -3.83 7.27 4.12
C ASP A 218 -2.61 8.04 3.54
N VAL A 219 -2.66 9.38 3.43
CA VAL A 219 -1.53 10.20 2.96
C VAL A 219 -0.71 10.76 4.14
N GLY A 220 0.61 10.84 3.96
CA GLY A 220 1.55 11.46 4.88
C GLY A 220 2.57 10.49 5.46
N SER A 221 3.26 10.93 6.52
CA SER A 221 4.21 10.09 7.25
C SER A 221 3.54 8.81 7.74
N TYR A 222 4.26 7.68 7.65
CA TYR A 222 3.73 6.34 7.96
C TYR A 222 2.83 6.28 9.22
N TRP A 223 3.28 6.86 10.34
CA TRP A 223 2.57 6.82 11.62
C TRP A 223 1.55 7.94 11.86
N ASP A 224 1.30 8.79 10.87
CA ASP A 224 0.33 9.89 10.95
C ASP A 224 -0.91 9.64 10.10
N LYS A 225 -0.90 8.63 9.23
CA LYS A 225 -2.05 8.11 8.47
C LYS A 225 -3.10 7.52 9.41
N TYR A 226 -4.03 8.33 9.91
CA TYR A 226 -4.79 7.96 11.11
C TYR A 226 -5.73 6.75 10.89
N ALA A 227 -6.36 6.63 9.72
CA ALA A 227 -7.26 5.52 9.44
C ALA A 227 -6.48 4.21 9.28
N ALA A 228 -5.43 4.24 8.44
CA ALA A 228 -4.47 3.16 8.25
C ALA A 228 -3.89 2.63 9.56
N ILE A 229 -3.38 3.53 10.43
CA ILE A 229 -2.76 3.16 11.71
C ILE A 229 -3.79 2.63 12.71
N ALA A 230 -4.98 3.21 12.78
CA ALA A 230 -6.03 2.69 13.65
C ALA A 230 -6.47 1.28 13.22
N GLY A 231 -6.68 1.05 11.92
CA GLY A 231 -7.00 -0.26 11.37
C GLY A 231 -5.90 -1.28 11.64
N LYS A 232 -4.66 -0.96 11.31
CA LYS A 232 -3.49 -1.83 11.54
C LYS A 232 -3.38 -2.25 13.00
N LEU A 233 -3.42 -1.29 13.93
CA LEU A 233 -3.19 -1.56 15.35
C LEU A 233 -4.40 -2.22 16.02
N TYR A 234 -5.62 -2.01 15.50
CA TYR A 234 -6.77 -2.84 15.87
C TYR A 234 -6.56 -4.29 15.45
N LEU A 235 -6.25 -4.54 14.18
CA LEU A 235 -5.99 -5.89 13.67
C LEU A 235 -4.82 -6.56 14.41
N ALA A 236 -3.78 -5.82 14.78
CA ALA A 236 -2.66 -6.32 15.57
C ALA A 236 -3.08 -6.82 16.97
N GLN A 237 -4.07 -6.21 17.61
CA GLN A 237 -4.64 -6.70 18.88
C GLN A 237 -5.47 -7.97 18.69
N HIS A 238 -5.95 -8.20 17.48
CA HIS A 238 -6.88 -9.26 17.11
C HIS A 238 -6.24 -10.25 16.11
N ILE A 239 -4.93 -10.50 16.21
CA ILE A 239 -4.17 -11.35 15.26
C ILE A 239 -4.78 -12.75 15.11
N ASN A 240 -5.35 -13.30 16.18
CA ASN A 240 -5.97 -14.63 16.15
C ASN A 240 -7.40 -14.64 15.55
N GLU A 241 -7.97 -13.46 15.30
CA GLU A 241 -9.35 -13.26 14.81
C GLU A 241 -9.35 -12.59 13.42
N LEU A 242 -8.19 -12.50 12.75
CA LEU A 242 -8.07 -11.81 11.46
C LEU A 242 -8.99 -12.39 10.38
N ASP A 243 -9.16 -13.71 10.34
CA ASP A 243 -10.05 -14.38 9.37
C ASP A 243 -11.52 -13.97 9.61
N ASP A 244 -11.97 -13.97 10.86
CA ASP A 244 -13.32 -13.54 11.21
C ASP A 244 -13.55 -12.06 10.85
N ILE A 245 -12.59 -11.19 11.15
CA ILE A 245 -12.66 -9.76 10.82
C ILE A 245 -12.68 -9.57 9.29
N TYR A 246 -11.81 -10.26 8.55
CA TYR A 246 -11.77 -10.20 7.09
C TYR A 246 -13.09 -10.69 6.47
N ASN A 247 -13.66 -11.78 6.98
CA ASN A 247 -14.91 -12.35 6.49
C ASN A 247 -16.14 -11.49 6.82
N LYS A 248 -16.14 -10.80 7.97
CA LYS A 248 -17.16 -9.80 8.31
C LYS A 248 -17.13 -8.58 7.37
N GLY A 249 -15.94 -8.25 6.86
CA GLY A 249 -15.71 -7.19 5.88
C GLY A 249 -15.68 -5.78 6.46
N TRP A 250 -15.49 -4.80 5.59
CA TRP A 250 -15.10 -3.43 5.95
C TRP A 250 -16.19 -2.57 6.62
N LYS A 251 -17.47 -2.88 6.42
CA LYS A 251 -18.60 -1.95 6.69
C LYS A 251 -18.65 -1.36 8.10
N ASN A 252 -18.21 -2.10 9.12
CA ASN A 252 -18.34 -1.71 10.52
C ASN A 252 -16.99 -1.59 11.24
N ILE A 253 -15.86 -1.63 10.53
CA ILE A 253 -14.54 -1.71 11.15
C ILE A 253 -14.28 -0.53 12.10
N ILE A 254 -14.68 0.69 11.74
CA ILE A 254 -14.50 1.86 12.61
C ILE A 254 -15.35 1.74 13.87
N ASN A 255 -16.58 1.24 13.75
CA ASN A 255 -17.42 1.03 14.93
C ASN A 255 -16.83 -0.03 15.86
N ASP A 256 -16.26 -1.11 15.31
CA ASP A 256 -15.56 -2.12 16.10
C ASP A 256 -14.35 -1.52 16.84
N ILE A 257 -13.53 -0.72 16.14
CA ILE A 257 -12.38 0.02 16.71
C ILE A 257 -12.82 0.96 17.84
N LEU A 258 -13.88 1.74 17.63
CA LEU A 258 -14.35 2.73 18.59
C LEU A 258 -15.00 2.12 19.84
N ASN A 259 -15.58 0.92 19.72
CA ASN A 259 -16.16 0.17 20.84
C ASN A 259 -15.11 -0.59 21.66
N GLU A 260 -13.90 -0.74 21.15
CA GLU A 260 -12.78 -1.29 21.91
C GLU A 260 -12.51 -0.38 23.12
N LYS A 261 -12.64 -0.88 24.35
CA LYS A 261 -12.56 -0.02 25.54
C LYS A 261 -11.13 0.38 25.89
N GLU A 262 -10.18 -0.51 25.68
CA GLU A 262 -8.76 -0.33 26.00
C GLU A 262 -7.91 -1.06 24.96
N TYR A 263 -6.69 -0.56 24.73
CA TYR A 263 -5.70 -1.28 23.94
C TYR A 263 -5.30 -2.59 24.65
N LYS A 264 -5.49 -3.73 23.98
CA LYS A 264 -5.30 -5.07 24.54
C LYS A 264 -4.14 -5.78 23.84
N LEU A 265 -2.91 -5.53 24.29
CA LEU A 265 -1.70 -6.29 23.89
C LEU A 265 -0.78 -6.45 25.10
#